data_AF-A0A1C6AID5-F1
#
_entry.id   AF-A0A1C6AID5-F1
#
_cell.length_a   1.000
_cell.length_b   1.000
_cell.length_c   1.000
_cell.angle_alpha   90.00
_cell.angle_beta   90.00
_cell.angle_gamma   90.00
#
_symmetry.space_group_name_H-M   'P 1'
#
loop_
_entity.id
_entity.type
_entity.pdbx_description
1 polymer ?
#
loop_
_entity_poly.entity_id
_entity_poly.type
_entity_poly.pdbx_seq_one_letter_code
_entity_poly.pdbx_strand_id
1 'polypeptide(L)'
;MKDFNKVAIVNLFDDYACDDYAVALYDDEAKLICDSWLVVVNGWGNENARVLGEIKRVFPIEDCDKEIVGQVIGVVNMDAYNKRHIEEKRLKETAEKKATIEKELEQEINKYKTVTYYEDMAKKYPNNSRLQDLVNKLLELGE
;
A
#
# COMPACT_ATOMS: atom_id res chain seq x y z
N MET A 1 21.07 35.20 7.26
CA MET A 1 21.84 33.95 7.48
C MET A 1 21.31 32.93 6.50
N LYS A 2 22.10 31.96 6.03
CA LYS A 2 21.52 30.81 5.33
C LYS A 2 20.73 30.03 6.37
N ASP A 3 19.45 29.74 6.11
CA ASP A 3 18.55 29.07 7.06
C ASP A 3 18.81 27.54 7.15
N PHE A 4 19.91 27.07 6.55
CA PHE A 4 20.35 25.67 6.53
C PHE A 4 21.86 25.58 6.79
N ASN A 5 22.30 24.45 7.36
CA ASN A 5 23.70 24.17 7.70
C ASN A 5 24.25 22.90 7.03
N LYS A 6 23.41 22.16 6.28
CA LYS A 6 23.77 20.92 5.57
C LYS A 6 23.47 21.03 4.08
N VAL A 7 24.25 20.29 3.31
CA VAL A 7 24.07 20.11 1.87
C VAL A 7 23.93 18.61 1.60
N ALA A 8 22.95 18.26 0.77
CA ALA A 8 22.83 16.92 0.20
C ALA A 8 23.35 16.95 -1.23
N ILE A 9 24.18 15.97 -1.58
CA ILE A 9 24.48 15.68 -2.99
C ILE A 9 23.45 14.69 -3.47
N VAL A 10 22.71 15.10 -4.49
CA VAL A 10 21.57 14.36 -5.03
C VAL A 10 21.82 14.09 -6.50
N ASN A 11 21.57 12.84 -6.89
CA ASN A 11 21.45 12.44 -8.28
C ASN A 11 19.95 12.44 -8.66
N LEU A 12 19.59 13.16 -9.72
CA LEU A 12 18.18 13.31 -10.13
C LEU A 12 17.80 12.17 -11.08
N PHE A 13 16.61 11.60 -10.88
CA PHE A 13 16.14 10.48 -11.71
C PHE A 13 15.80 10.92 -13.14
N ASP A 14 15.41 12.17 -13.33
CA ASP A 14 15.09 12.73 -14.64
C ASP A 14 16.35 13.22 -15.39
N ASP A 15 17.52 13.17 -14.76
CA ASP A 15 18.79 13.54 -15.38
C ASP A 15 19.50 12.30 -15.95
N TYR A 16 19.44 12.17 -17.28
CA TYR A 16 20.12 11.09 -18.01
C TYR A 16 21.65 11.19 -17.98
N ALA A 17 22.22 12.36 -17.67
CA ALA A 17 23.67 12.50 -17.49
C ALA A 17 24.15 11.93 -16.15
N CYS A 18 23.23 11.67 -15.23
CA CYS A 18 23.49 11.19 -13.88
C CYS A 18 24.48 12.08 -13.11
N ASP A 19 24.38 13.41 -13.25
CA ASP A 19 25.23 14.34 -12.54
C ASP A 19 24.88 14.40 -11.04
N ASP A 20 25.85 14.89 -10.26
CA ASP A 20 25.76 15.09 -8.83
C ASP A 20 25.49 16.57 -8.49
N TYR A 21 24.32 16.86 -7.93
CA TYR A 21 23.89 18.22 -7.62
C TYR A 21 23.88 18.51 -6.13
N ALA A 22 24.40 19.67 -5.73
CA ALA A 22 24.33 20.14 -4.35
C ALA A 22 23.01 20.87 -4.10
N VAL A 23 22.22 20.37 -3.15
CA VAL A 23 20.96 20.99 -2.73
C VAL A 23 20.99 21.28 -1.24
N ALA A 24 20.35 22.37 -0.84
CA ALA A 24 20.18 22.71 0.56
C ALA A 24 19.34 21.63 1.28
N LEU A 25 19.81 21.19 2.43
CA LEU A 25 19.10 20.27 3.30
C LEU A 25 18.85 20.94 4.66
N TYR A 26 17.58 21.14 4.99
CA TYR A 26 17.17 21.71 6.27
C TYR A 26 17.03 20.61 7.33
N ASP A 27 17.10 21.01 8.60
CA ASP A 27 17.11 20.07 9.72
C ASP A 27 15.81 19.28 9.87
N ASP A 28 14.67 19.82 9.43
CA ASP A 28 13.39 19.12 9.52
C ASP A 28 13.31 17.97 8.52
N GLU A 29 13.70 18.17 7.27
CA GLU A 29 13.85 17.11 6.27
C GLU A 29 14.95 16.13 6.67
N ALA A 30 16.07 16.61 7.21
CA ALA A 30 17.17 15.76 7.61
C ALA A 30 16.77 14.70 8.67
N LYS A 31 15.85 15.04 9.58
CA LYS A 31 15.31 14.10 10.59
C LYS A 31 14.43 13.00 9.95
N LEU A 32 13.88 13.26 8.77
CA LEU A 32 12.99 12.34 8.06
C LEU A 32 13.75 11.40 7.13
N ILE A 33 15.00 11.72 6.78
CA ILE A 33 15.86 10.84 6.00
C ILE A 33 16.17 9.61 6.84
N CYS A 34 15.64 8.46 6.40
CA CYS A 34 15.88 7.15 7.00
C CYS A 34 16.78 6.31 6.06
N ASP A 35 16.66 4.99 6.13
CA ASP A 35 17.40 4.05 5.29
C ASP A 35 17.17 4.27 3.78
N SER A 36 16.06 4.89 3.38
CA SER A 36 15.83 5.32 2.00
C SER A 36 16.30 6.76 1.79
N TRP A 37 17.27 6.93 0.91
CA TRP A 37 17.87 8.22 0.54
C TRP A 37 17.11 8.93 -0.60
N LEU A 38 15.82 8.66 -0.76
CA LEU A 38 14.99 9.28 -1.79
C LEU A 38 14.33 10.56 -1.29
N VAL A 39 14.51 11.62 -2.07
CA VAL A 39 13.99 12.96 -1.76
C VAL A 39 13.37 13.59 -2.99
N VAL A 40 12.48 14.54 -2.74
CA VAL A 40 11.97 15.45 -3.75
C VAL A 40 12.70 16.77 -3.59
N VAL A 41 13.27 17.27 -4.68
CA VAL A 41 13.97 18.56 -4.71
C VAL A 41 13.29 19.52 -5.68
N ASN A 42 13.45 20.82 -5.43
CA ASN A 42 13.27 21.82 -6.48
C ASN A 42 14.62 22.10 -7.17
N GLY A 43 14.58 22.66 -8.38
CA GLY A 43 15.75 22.76 -9.27
C GLY A 43 16.05 24.18 -9.74
N TRP A 44 17.20 24.32 -10.41
CA TRP A 44 17.82 25.54 -10.94
C TRP A 44 16.84 26.63 -11.42
N GLY A 45 16.58 27.60 -10.56
CA GLY A 45 15.75 28.76 -10.91
C GLY A 45 14.26 28.44 -11.10
N ASN A 46 13.82 27.20 -10.81
CA ASN A 46 12.42 26.81 -10.79
C ASN A 46 12.04 26.22 -9.42
N GLU A 47 11.63 27.09 -8.52
CA GLU A 47 11.15 26.75 -7.17
C GLU A 47 9.92 25.82 -7.15
N ASN A 48 9.18 25.77 -8.25
CA ASN A 48 7.99 24.93 -8.41
C ASN A 48 8.31 23.51 -8.92
N ALA A 49 9.56 23.24 -9.29
CA ALA A 49 9.97 21.91 -9.72
C ALA A 49 9.81 20.89 -8.56
N ARG A 50 9.40 19.67 -8.91
CA ARG A 50 9.22 18.54 -7.98
C ARG A 50 9.92 17.32 -8.60
N VAL A 51 11.23 17.28 -8.49
CA VAL A 51 12.07 16.25 -9.13
C VAL A 51 12.48 15.23 -8.09
N LEU A 52 12.31 13.95 -8.40
CA LEU A 52 12.77 12.86 -7.56
C LEU A 52 14.29 12.71 -7.69
N GLY A 53 14.97 12.56 -6.56
CA GLY A 53 16.39 12.33 -6.53
C GLY A 53 16.79 11.37 -5.42
N GLU A 54 17.95 10.75 -5.61
CA GLU A 54 18.63 9.94 -4.60
C GLU A 54 19.79 10.73 -4.01
N ILE A 55 19.78 10.93 -2.69
CA ILE A 55 20.92 11.43 -1.94
C ILE A 55 22.05 10.42 -2.07
N LYS A 56 23.25 10.88 -2.43
CA LYS A 56 24.49 10.10 -2.43
C LYS A 56 25.33 10.34 -1.19
N ARG A 57 25.26 11.55 -0.63
CA ARG A 57 25.98 11.98 0.58
C ARG A 57 25.38 13.26 1.15
N VAL A 58 25.57 13.46 2.46
CA VAL A 58 25.20 14.67 3.18
C VAL A 58 26.42 15.15 3.98
N PHE A 59 26.70 16.45 3.95
CA PHE A 59 27.79 17.05 4.71
C PHE A 59 27.48 18.49 5.15
N PRO A 60 28.22 19.04 6.13
CA PRO A 60 28.11 20.43 6.53
C PRO A 60 28.35 21.39 5.36
N ILE A 61 27.63 22.51 5.30
CA ILE A 61 27.76 23.49 4.21
C ILE A 61 29.19 24.04 4.05
N GLU A 62 29.96 24.07 5.14
CA GLU A 62 31.36 24.52 5.17
C GLU A 62 32.27 23.64 4.32
N ASP A 63 31.92 22.36 4.17
CA ASP A 63 32.66 21.37 3.38
C ASP A 63 32.18 21.32 1.91
N CYS A 64 31.25 22.21 1.51
CA CYS A 64 30.70 22.24 0.16
C CYS A 64 31.53 23.10 -0.79
N ASP A 65 32.10 22.47 -1.81
CA ASP A 65 32.84 23.11 -2.91
C ASP A 65 31.97 23.36 -4.16
N LYS A 66 30.74 22.84 -4.19
CA LYS A 66 29.77 23.01 -5.28
C LYS A 66 28.79 24.16 -5.04
N GLU A 67 28.30 24.75 -6.13
CA GLU A 67 27.17 25.68 -6.10
C GLU A 67 25.89 24.96 -5.67
N ILE A 68 25.12 25.60 -4.80
CA ILE A 68 23.84 25.07 -4.31
C ILE A 68 22.74 25.47 -5.27
N VAL A 69 22.12 24.50 -5.91
CA VAL A 69 21.26 24.70 -7.09
C VAL A 69 19.76 24.52 -6.82
N GLY A 70 19.41 24.15 -5.58
CA GLY A 70 18.04 23.90 -5.16
C GLY A 70 17.98 23.50 -3.69
N GLN A 71 16.83 22.97 -3.26
CA GLN A 71 16.62 22.50 -1.90
C GLN A 71 15.78 21.23 -1.87
N VAL A 72 15.97 20.44 -0.82
CA VAL A 72 15.06 19.35 -0.46
C VAL A 72 13.74 19.96 0.01
N ILE A 73 12.64 19.51 -0.58
CA ILE A 73 11.27 19.98 -0.31
C ILE A 73 10.32 18.84 0.07
N GLY A 74 10.82 17.61 0.11
CA GLY A 74 10.10 16.44 0.56
C GLY A 74 11.03 15.24 0.70
N VAL A 75 10.70 14.37 1.66
CA VAL A 75 11.43 13.11 1.89
C VAL A 75 10.48 11.95 1.64
N VAL A 76 10.94 10.97 0.85
CA VAL A 76 10.12 9.81 0.47
C VAL A 76 10.23 8.74 1.54
N ASN A 77 9.10 8.30 2.08
CA ASN A 77 9.05 7.20 3.05
C ASN A 77 8.70 5.88 2.35
N MET A 78 9.73 5.22 1.81
CA MET A 78 9.56 3.94 1.10
C MET A 78 9.17 2.79 2.03
N ASP A 79 9.59 2.81 3.29
CA ASP A 79 9.22 1.78 4.26
C ASP A 79 7.71 1.77 4.53
N ALA A 80 7.12 2.95 4.73
CA ALA A 80 5.68 3.08 4.91
C ALA A 80 4.93 2.63 3.65
N TYR A 81 5.43 2.95 2.46
CA TYR A 81 4.85 2.47 1.20
C TYR A 81 4.93 0.95 1.09
N ASN A 82 6.10 0.36 1.29
CA ASN A 82 6.32 -1.09 1.21
C ASN A 82 5.44 -1.85 2.21
N LYS A 83 5.30 -1.34 3.45
CA LYS A 83 4.38 -1.91 4.45
C LYS A 83 2.92 -1.94 3.97
N ARG A 84 2.43 -0.84 3.38
CA ARG A 84 1.07 -0.80 2.81
C ARG A 84 0.92 -1.79 1.66
N HIS A 85 1.89 -1.83 0.75
CA HIS A 85 1.84 -2.71 -0.41
C HIS A 85 1.84 -4.20 -0.02
N ILE A 86 2.65 -4.58 0.96
CA ILE A 86 2.67 -5.95 1.52
C ILE A 86 1.32 -6.29 2.16
N GLU A 87 0.74 -5.38 2.94
CA GLU A 87 -0.55 -5.61 3.59
C GLU A 87 -1.70 -5.72 2.58
N GLU A 88 -1.74 -4.87 1.56
CA GLU A 88 -2.71 -4.96 0.46
C GLU A 88 -2.65 -6.32 -0.24
N LYS A 89 -1.44 -6.79 -0.53
CA LYS A 89 -1.22 -8.13 -1.11
C LYS A 89 -1.72 -9.23 -0.18
N ARG A 90 -1.41 -9.15 1.12
CA ARG A 90 -1.86 -10.12 2.13
C ARG A 90 -3.39 -10.17 2.21
N LEU A 91 -4.06 -9.02 2.18
CA LEU A 91 -5.52 -8.93 2.22
C LEU A 91 -6.15 -9.57 0.97
N LYS A 92 -5.60 -9.29 -0.22
CA LYS A 92 -6.07 -9.89 -1.47
C LYS A 92 -5.92 -11.41 -1.46
N GLU A 93 -4.74 -11.92 -1.11
CA GLU A 93 -4.50 -13.37 -1.01
C GLU A 93 -5.41 -14.04 0.03
N THR A 94 -5.68 -13.35 1.15
CA THR A 94 -6.59 -13.86 2.18
C THR A 94 -8.03 -13.94 1.67
N ALA A 95 -8.50 -12.92 0.95
CA ALA A 95 -9.83 -12.90 0.36
C ALA A 95 -10.01 -13.98 -0.69
N GLU A 96 -9.01 -14.19 -1.55
CA GLU A 96 -9.02 -15.26 -2.56
C GLU A 96 -9.05 -16.65 -1.92
N LYS A 97 -8.20 -16.91 -0.91
CA LYS A 97 -8.21 -18.18 -0.16
C LYS A 97 -9.56 -18.42 0.52
N LYS A 98 -10.14 -17.38 1.14
CA LYS A 98 -11.45 -17.47 1.80
C LYS A 98 -12.55 -17.82 0.79
N ALA A 99 -12.58 -17.15 -0.36
CA ALA A 99 -13.57 -17.42 -1.40
C ALA A 99 -13.47 -18.84 -1.97
N THR A 100 -12.23 -19.35 -2.15
CA THR A 100 -12.02 -20.75 -2.57
C THR A 100 -12.54 -21.73 -1.53
N ILE A 101 -12.21 -21.54 -0.25
CA ILE A 101 -12.67 -22.40 0.85
C ILE A 101 -14.19 -22.37 0.98
N GLU A 102 -14.82 -21.20 0.90
CA GLU A 102 -16.28 -21.07 0.96
C GLU A 102 -16.96 -21.81 -0.20
N LYS A 103 -16.39 -21.74 -1.41
CA LYS A 103 -16.90 -22.46 -2.58
C LYS A 103 -16.77 -23.98 -2.42
N GLU A 104 -15.62 -24.46 -1.95
CA GLU A 104 -15.39 -25.90 -1.70
C GLU A 104 -16.35 -26.42 -0.62
N LEU A 105 -16.52 -25.67 0.48
CA LEU A 105 -17.48 -26.01 1.53
C LEU A 105 -18.91 -26.11 1.00
N GLU A 106 -19.36 -25.12 0.22
CA GLU A 106 -20.71 -25.15 -0.37
C GLU A 106 -20.89 -26.35 -1.32
N GLN A 107 -19.86 -26.69 -2.11
CA GLN A 107 -19.87 -27.85 -2.98
C GLN A 107 -19.96 -29.16 -2.20
N GLU A 108 -19.19 -29.32 -1.13
CA GLU A 108 -19.24 -30.52 -0.30
C GLU A 108 -20.57 -30.64 0.44
N ILE A 109 -21.09 -29.55 1.03
CA ILE A 109 -22.39 -29.56 1.72
C ILE A 109 -23.52 -29.88 0.74
N ASN A 110 -23.49 -29.32 -0.47
CA ASN A 110 -24.51 -29.59 -1.50
C ASN A 110 -24.67 -31.07 -1.82
N LYS A 111 -23.61 -31.89 -1.72
CA LYS A 111 -23.71 -33.35 -1.94
C LYS A 111 -24.62 -34.05 -0.92
N TYR A 112 -24.81 -33.46 0.25
CA TYR A 112 -25.64 -34.01 1.33
C TYR A 112 -27.01 -33.32 1.45
N LYS A 113 -27.30 -32.32 0.60
CA LYS A 113 -28.58 -31.59 0.64
C LYS A 113 -29.70 -32.40 -0.01
N THR A 114 -30.19 -33.39 0.72
CA THR A 114 -31.40 -34.15 0.38
C THR A 114 -32.67 -33.47 0.88
N VAL A 115 -33.84 -33.95 0.46
CA VAL A 115 -35.14 -33.52 1.00
C VAL A 115 -35.16 -33.65 2.53
N THR A 116 -34.69 -34.79 3.06
CA THR A 116 -34.56 -35.07 4.49
C THR A 116 -33.65 -34.06 5.21
N TYR A 117 -32.53 -33.68 4.60
CA TYR A 117 -31.67 -32.63 5.15
C TYR A 117 -32.42 -31.30 5.31
N TYR A 118 -33.23 -30.92 4.33
CA TYR A 118 -33.99 -29.68 4.39
C TYR A 118 -35.12 -29.73 5.44
N GLU A 119 -35.81 -30.86 5.58
CA GLU A 119 -36.79 -31.07 6.66
C GLU A 119 -36.16 -30.89 8.05
N ASP A 120 -34.97 -31.45 8.28
CA ASP A 120 -34.28 -31.32 9.55
C ASP A 120 -33.82 -29.88 9.82
N MET A 121 -33.38 -29.15 8.77
CA MET A 121 -33.10 -27.72 8.89
C MET A 121 -34.37 -26.91 9.22
N ALA A 122 -35.50 -27.24 8.61
CA ALA A 122 -36.78 -26.59 8.91
C ALA A 122 -37.18 -26.83 10.38
N LYS A 123 -37.08 -28.07 10.89
CA LYS A 123 -37.32 -28.37 12.31
C LYS A 123 -36.39 -27.60 13.25
N LYS A 124 -35.13 -27.41 12.85
CA LYS A 124 -34.13 -26.67 13.64
C LYS A 124 -34.40 -25.16 13.70
N TYR A 125 -35.01 -24.59 12.66
CA TYR A 125 -35.34 -23.17 12.57
C TYR A 125 -36.85 -22.96 12.42
N PRO A 126 -37.66 -23.27 13.45
CA PRO A 126 -39.12 -23.25 13.36
C PRO A 126 -39.67 -21.84 13.10
N ASN A 127 -38.95 -20.80 13.52
CA ASN A 127 -39.37 -19.40 13.35
C ASN A 127 -39.14 -18.86 11.93
N ASN A 128 -38.46 -19.62 11.05
CA ASN A 128 -38.26 -19.21 9.66
C ASN A 128 -39.42 -19.73 8.79
N SER A 129 -40.53 -18.99 8.78
CA SER A 129 -41.74 -19.36 8.02
C SER A 129 -41.47 -19.62 6.54
N ARG A 130 -40.58 -18.82 5.93
CA ARG A 130 -40.21 -19.00 4.52
C ARG A 130 -39.51 -20.33 4.27
N LEU A 131 -38.64 -20.79 5.18
CA LEU A 131 -37.98 -22.09 5.08
C LEU A 131 -39.01 -23.23 5.18
N GLN A 132 -39.97 -23.12 6.12
CA GLN A 132 -41.05 -24.11 6.26
C GLN A 132 -41.86 -24.23 4.96
N ASP A 133 -42.30 -23.09 4.41
CA ASP A 133 -43.11 -23.07 3.19
C ASP A 133 -42.37 -23.70 2.00
N LEU A 134 -41.06 -23.44 1.86
CA LEU A 134 -40.26 -23.98 0.77
C LEU A 134 -40.07 -25.49 0.89
N VAL A 135 -39.84 -26.00 2.10
CA VAL A 135 -39.70 -27.44 2.33
C VAL A 135 -41.03 -28.16 2.08
N ASN A 136 -42.15 -27.63 2.59
CA ASN A 136 -43.47 -28.21 2.35
C ASN A 136 -43.80 -28.29 0.85
N LYS A 137 -43.53 -27.21 0.08
CA LYS A 137 -43.72 -27.23 -1.37
C LYS A 137 -42.84 -28.26 -2.09
N LEU A 138 -41.62 -28.45 -1.62
CA LEU A 138 -40.71 -29.46 -2.17
C LEU A 138 -41.27 -30.87 -1.92
N LEU A 139 -41.82 -31.13 -0.73
CA LEU A 139 -42.43 -32.39 -0.35
C LEU A 139 -43.72 -32.70 -1.14
N GLU A 140 -44.53 -31.68 -1.41
CA GLU A 140 -45.77 -31.81 -2.19
C GLU A 140 -45.53 -32.25 -3.65
N LEU A 141 -44.36 -31.96 -4.21
CA LEU A 141 -44.01 -32.33 -5.59
C LEU A 141 -43.56 -33.79 -5.75
N GLY A 142 -43.35 -34.51 -4.64
CA GLY A 142 -42.85 -35.89 -4.63
C GLY A 142 -41.36 -35.99 -5.00
N GLU A 143 -40.71 -37.09 -4.60
CA GLU A 143 -39.35 -37.44 -5.07
C GLU A 143 -39.29 -37.77 -6.56
#